data_AF-A0A6I0FI67-F1
#
_entry.id   AF-A0A6I0FI67-F1
#
_cell.length_a   1.000
_cell.length_b   1.000
_cell.length_c   1.000
_cell.angle_alpha   90.00
_cell.angle_beta   90.00
_cell.angle_gamma   90.00
#
_symmetry.space_group_name_H-M   'P 1'
#
loop_
_entity.id
_entity.type
_entity.pdbx_description
1 polymer ?
#
loop_
_entity_poly.entity_id
_entity_poly.type
_entity_poly.pdbx_seq_one_letter_code
_entity_poly.pdbx_strand_id
1 'polypeptide(L)'
;MQTSVSVIGPVQERLDEVADELRQIQPQWQVLVGAGPDARPTAVVAVVERWDAASCHVVGAVASGQGCVIVLTRDDPELSDAEPPDLPGISFLSTVEEIPAAVRAVAVSVREWSSDAYRADAERVDRVKIAIRLGANRSIQGLCDQGIGSSQEWDRAYWSFVEDLQAETLRQGVAFPSMELAPPECPRIPVEASWGRIALALATTCGAFAAPFGLGRALGQPMLGLLVGLVLAVIVAGIRLWMMHAQYAKAARQQRAVQLKQDLTALTAAMTSRVQIARVAPALT
;
A
#
# COMPACT_ATOMS: atom_id res chain seq x y z
N MET A 1 20.99 23.72 -20.12
CA MET A 1 22.16 22.98 -19.62
C MET A 1 23.04 22.71 -20.82
N GLN A 2 24.32 23.04 -20.74
CA GLN A 2 25.28 22.76 -21.79
C GLN A 2 25.65 21.27 -21.69
N THR A 3 25.38 20.49 -22.74
CA THR A 3 25.74 19.07 -22.77
C THR A 3 27.26 18.94 -22.81
N SER A 4 27.84 18.27 -21.81
CA SER A 4 29.27 17.99 -21.74
C SER A 4 29.52 16.53 -22.08
N VAL A 5 30.45 16.26 -23.00
CA VAL A 5 30.79 14.90 -23.43
C VAL A 5 32.28 14.68 -23.23
N SER A 6 32.66 13.61 -22.53
CA SER A 6 34.07 13.21 -22.40
C SER A 6 34.41 12.15 -23.44
N VAL A 7 35.42 12.40 -24.27
CA VAL A 7 35.96 11.46 -25.26
C VAL A 7 37.23 10.85 -24.67
N ILE A 8 37.24 9.54 -24.49
CA ILE A 8 38.32 8.79 -23.85
C ILE A 8 38.70 7.58 -24.69
N GLY A 9 39.94 7.14 -24.57
CA GLY A 9 40.42 5.95 -25.29
C GLY A 9 41.94 5.87 -25.27
N PRO A 10 42.51 4.82 -25.89
CA PRO A 10 43.93 4.51 -25.78
C PRO A 10 44.83 5.38 -26.67
N VAL A 11 44.31 5.96 -27.75
CA VAL A 11 45.09 6.68 -28.78
C VAL A 11 44.68 8.15 -28.82
N GLN A 12 45.54 9.03 -28.33
CA GLN A 12 45.26 10.47 -28.17
C GLN A 12 44.88 11.16 -29.49
N GLU A 13 45.64 10.92 -30.56
CA GLU A 13 45.38 11.50 -31.90
C GLU A 13 43.95 11.20 -32.37
N ARG A 14 43.48 9.98 -32.11
CA ARG A 14 42.13 9.55 -32.47
C ARG A 14 41.05 10.21 -31.61
N LEU A 15 41.33 10.48 -30.33
CA LEU A 15 40.40 11.22 -29.47
C LEU A 15 40.23 12.66 -29.96
N ASP A 16 41.32 13.28 -30.40
CA ASP A 16 41.30 14.65 -30.91
C ASP A 16 40.53 14.73 -32.23
N GLU A 17 40.71 13.77 -33.15
CA GLU A 17 39.90 13.64 -34.37
C GLU A 17 38.39 13.51 -34.08
N VAL A 18 38.01 12.55 -33.22
CA VAL A 18 36.61 12.32 -32.85
C VAL A 18 36.03 13.53 -32.13
N ALA A 19 36.82 14.18 -31.27
CA ALA A 19 36.38 15.38 -30.57
C ALA A 19 36.17 16.56 -31.52
N ASP A 20 37.05 16.76 -32.51
CA ASP A 20 36.92 17.81 -33.51
C ASP A 20 35.73 17.57 -34.44
N GLU A 21 35.52 16.34 -34.88
CA GLU A 21 34.37 15.95 -35.67
C GLU A 21 33.06 16.15 -34.87
N LEU A 22 33.03 15.73 -33.60
CA LEU A 22 31.88 15.94 -32.73
C LEU A 22 31.60 17.43 -32.46
N ARG A 23 32.64 18.27 -32.35
CA ARG A 23 32.49 19.73 -32.24
C ARG A 23 31.91 20.35 -33.51
N GLN A 24 32.26 19.82 -34.68
CA GLN A 24 31.67 20.27 -35.96
C GLN A 24 30.19 19.87 -36.06
N ILE A 25 29.85 18.64 -35.66
CA ILE A 25 28.47 18.12 -35.71
C ILE A 25 27.59 18.78 -34.64
N GLN A 26 28.12 19.03 -33.44
CA GLN A 26 27.42 19.61 -32.30
C GLN A 26 28.21 20.79 -31.68
N PRO A 27 28.24 21.97 -32.33
CA PRO A 27 29.04 23.11 -31.88
C PRO A 27 28.60 23.68 -30.52
N GLN A 28 27.36 23.41 -30.10
CA GLN A 28 26.83 23.77 -28.79
C GLN A 28 27.32 22.88 -27.62
N TRP A 29 27.98 21.75 -27.90
CA TRP A 29 28.41 20.81 -26.86
C TRP A 29 29.80 21.16 -26.34
N GLN A 30 30.00 20.92 -25.04
CA GLN A 30 31.32 21.00 -24.43
C GLN A 30 32.01 19.63 -24.56
N VAL A 31 32.85 19.49 -25.59
CA VAL A 31 33.61 18.24 -25.83
C VAL A 31 34.95 18.29 -25.12
N LEU A 32 35.11 17.42 -24.12
CA LEU A 32 36.30 17.28 -23.27
C LEU A 32 37.08 16.04 -23.71
N VAL A 33 38.38 16.16 -23.94
CA VAL A 33 39.24 15.02 -24.28
C VAL A 33 39.93 14.53 -23.00
N GLY A 34 39.82 13.24 -22.71
CA GLY A 34 40.51 12.62 -21.56
C GLY A 34 39.99 13.06 -20.19
N ALA A 35 38.79 13.64 -20.08
CA ALA A 35 38.27 14.10 -18.81
C ALA A 35 37.82 12.92 -17.94
N GLY A 36 38.38 12.85 -16.73
CA GLY A 36 38.07 11.83 -15.74
C GLY A 36 36.76 12.08 -14.97
N PRO A 37 36.41 11.19 -14.02
CA PRO A 37 35.16 11.21 -13.26
C PRO A 37 34.84 12.55 -12.58
N ASP A 38 35.87 13.26 -12.12
CA ASP A 38 35.74 14.53 -11.39
C ASP A 38 35.14 15.65 -12.24
N ALA A 39 35.24 15.55 -13.57
CA ALA A 39 34.68 16.51 -14.51
C ALA A 39 33.16 16.37 -14.68
N ARG A 40 32.55 15.27 -14.22
CA ARG A 40 31.11 14.97 -14.28
C ARG A 40 30.48 15.26 -15.66
N PRO A 41 30.98 14.64 -16.74
CA PRO A 41 30.39 14.83 -18.06
C PRO A 41 28.95 14.27 -18.12
N THR A 42 28.14 14.81 -19.02
CA THR A 42 26.77 14.31 -19.29
C THR A 42 26.79 12.91 -19.91
N ALA A 43 27.80 12.62 -20.74
CA ALA A 43 28.02 11.29 -21.33
C ALA A 43 29.51 11.05 -21.56
N VAL A 44 29.91 9.77 -21.59
CA VAL A 44 31.28 9.34 -21.90
C VAL A 44 31.28 8.53 -23.19
N VAL A 45 32.13 8.93 -24.14
CA VAL A 45 32.38 8.24 -25.40
C VAL A 45 33.75 7.57 -25.30
N ALA A 46 33.78 6.25 -25.19
CA ALA A 46 34.97 5.45 -25.31
C ALA A 46 35.26 5.15 -26.78
N VAL A 47 36.40 5.61 -27.29
CA VAL A 47 36.84 5.34 -28.66
C VAL A 47 37.81 4.17 -28.61
N VAL A 48 37.50 3.10 -29.35
CA VAL A 48 38.34 1.92 -29.45
C VAL A 48 38.54 1.55 -30.92
N GLU A 49 39.75 1.13 -31.29
CA GLU A 49 40.04 0.78 -32.68
C GLU A 49 39.51 -0.61 -33.05
N ARG A 50 39.44 -1.52 -32.07
CA ARG A 50 38.91 -2.89 -32.22
C ARG A 50 38.26 -3.35 -30.91
N TRP A 51 37.34 -4.31 -30.99
CA TRP A 51 36.77 -4.93 -29.80
C TRP A 51 37.58 -6.16 -29.38
N ASP A 52 38.54 -5.98 -28.48
CA ASP A 52 39.38 -7.04 -27.91
C ASP A 52 39.28 -7.11 -26.36
N ALA A 53 39.93 -8.09 -25.75
CA ALA A 53 39.92 -8.26 -24.29
C ALA A 53 40.46 -7.03 -23.53
N ALA A 54 41.41 -6.31 -24.11
CA ALA A 54 41.96 -5.08 -23.53
C ALA A 54 40.93 -3.94 -23.59
N SER A 55 40.25 -3.78 -24.71
CA SER A 55 39.19 -2.79 -24.92
C SER A 55 37.97 -3.07 -24.04
N CYS A 56 37.59 -4.35 -23.90
CA CYS A 56 36.56 -4.79 -22.97
C CYS A 56 36.91 -4.44 -21.51
N HIS A 57 38.18 -4.63 -21.11
CA HIS A 57 38.63 -4.25 -19.76
C HIS A 57 38.55 -2.73 -19.53
N VAL A 58 39.01 -1.92 -20.50
CA VAL A 58 38.97 -0.46 -20.41
C VAL A 58 37.53 0.06 -20.38
N VAL A 59 36.68 -0.39 -21.31
CA VAL A 59 35.26 0.02 -21.37
C VAL A 59 34.50 -0.44 -20.13
N GLY A 60 34.73 -1.66 -19.66
CA GLY A 60 34.13 -2.18 -18.43
C GLY A 60 34.52 -1.37 -17.19
N ALA A 61 35.80 -0.98 -17.07
CA ALA A 61 36.27 -0.13 -15.97
C ALA A 61 35.57 1.24 -15.99
N VAL A 62 35.44 1.86 -17.17
CA VAL A 62 34.74 3.14 -17.33
C VAL A 62 33.24 3.00 -17.01
N ALA A 63 32.57 1.98 -17.54
CA ALA A 63 31.15 1.74 -17.32
C ALA A 63 30.84 1.55 -15.82
N SER A 64 31.70 0.83 -15.09
CA SER A 64 31.57 0.65 -13.64
C SER A 64 31.67 1.95 -12.84
N GLY A 65 32.42 2.95 -13.34
CA GLY A 65 32.65 4.22 -12.67
C GLY A 65 31.72 5.37 -13.10
N GLN A 66 31.09 5.28 -14.28
CA GLN A 66 30.31 6.37 -14.89
C GLN A 66 28.86 5.98 -15.22
N GLY A 67 28.50 4.69 -15.19
CA GLY A 67 27.14 4.20 -15.37
C GLY A 67 26.68 4.04 -16.83
N CYS A 68 27.11 4.90 -17.76
CA CYS A 68 26.86 4.70 -19.19
C CYS A 68 28.02 5.14 -20.09
N VAL A 69 28.35 4.30 -21.08
CA VAL A 69 29.48 4.49 -22.01
C VAL A 69 29.05 4.19 -23.44
N ILE A 70 29.33 5.12 -24.35
CA ILE A 70 29.16 4.92 -25.79
C ILE A 70 30.50 4.46 -26.36
N VAL A 71 30.53 3.30 -27.01
CA VAL A 71 31.73 2.73 -27.60
C VAL A 71 31.70 3.01 -29.10
N LEU A 72 32.67 3.79 -29.59
CA LEU A 72 32.88 3.98 -31.02
C LEU A 72 33.95 2.99 -31.49
N THR A 73 33.56 2.01 -32.31
CA THR A 73 34.45 1.04 -32.94
C THR A 73 34.72 1.42 -34.39
N ARG A 74 35.96 1.32 -34.86
CA ARG A 74 36.23 1.43 -36.29
C ARG A 74 35.85 0.10 -36.95
N ASP A 75 34.87 0.13 -37.85
CA ASP A 75 34.58 -1.00 -38.73
C ASP A 75 35.77 -1.24 -39.65
N ASP A 76 36.65 -2.15 -39.24
CA ASP A 76 37.47 -2.89 -40.19
C ASP A 76 36.88 -4.31 -40.28
N PRO A 77 36.10 -4.62 -41.32
CA PRO A 77 35.33 -5.87 -41.43
C PRO A 77 36.23 -7.13 -41.49
N GLU A 78 37.55 -6.96 -41.63
CA GLU A 78 38.54 -8.04 -41.58
C GLU A 78 39.12 -8.31 -40.17
N LEU A 79 38.81 -7.49 -39.16
CA LEU A 79 39.49 -7.50 -37.85
C LEU A 79 38.58 -7.73 -36.63
N SER A 80 37.27 -7.94 -36.82
CA SER A 80 36.32 -8.14 -35.71
C SER A 80 35.50 -9.42 -35.85
N ASP A 81 36.04 -10.55 -35.38
CA ASP A 81 35.36 -11.85 -35.33
C ASP A 81 34.33 -11.98 -34.18
N ALA A 82 34.23 -10.98 -33.29
CA ALA A 82 33.38 -11.04 -32.10
C ALA A 82 32.19 -10.07 -32.21
N GLU A 83 30.97 -10.61 -32.18
CA GLU A 83 29.74 -9.83 -32.05
C GLU A 83 29.77 -9.02 -30.74
N PRO A 84 29.46 -7.71 -30.76
CA PRO A 84 29.51 -6.88 -29.56
C PRO A 84 28.51 -7.42 -28.52
N PRO A 85 28.94 -7.64 -27.27
CA PRO A 85 28.08 -8.21 -26.23
C PRO A 85 27.00 -7.20 -25.81
N ASP A 86 25.76 -7.67 -25.64
CA ASP A 86 24.67 -6.86 -25.07
C ASP A 86 24.92 -6.65 -23.57
N LEU A 87 25.51 -5.49 -23.23
CA LEU A 87 25.89 -5.12 -21.86
C LEU A 87 25.08 -3.90 -21.39
N PRO A 88 24.46 -3.95 -20.19
CA PRO A 88 23.66 -2.86 -19.68
C PRO A 88 24.50 -1.59 -19.49
N GLY A 89 24.04 -0.47 -20.03
CA GLY A 89 24.73 0.82 -19.94
C GLY A 89 25.87 0.99 -20.96
N ILE A 90 26.04 0.08 -21.92
CA ILE A 90 27.03 0.22 -22.99
C ILE A 90 26.30 0.25 -24.34
N SER A 91 26.64 1.21 -25.21
CA SER A 91 26.08 1.30 -26.56
C SER A 91 27.19 1.33 -27.58
N PHE A 92 27.17 0.41 -28.54
CA PHE A 92 28.16 0.31 -29.61
C PHE A 92 27.68 1.10 -30.84
N LEU A 93 28.56 1.94 -31.37
CA LEU A 93 28.33 2.76 -32.57
C LEU A 93 29.50 2.58 -33.54
N SER A 94 29.20 2.66 -34.83
CA SER A 94 30.21 2.56 -35.90
C SER A 94 30.70 3.93 -36.38
N THR A 95 29.93 5.00 -36.15
CA THR A 95 30.19 6.34 -36.71
C THR A 95 30.04 7.46 -35.67
N VAL A 96 30.74 8.58 -35.90
CA VAL A 96 30.71 9.74 -34.99
C VAL A 96 29.36 10.47 -35.07
N GLU A 97 28.70 10.41 -36.22
CA GLU A 97 27.40 11.02 -36.50
C GLU A 97 26.25 10.38 -35.71
N GLU A 98 26.43 9.16 -35.21
CA GLU A 98 25.46 8.49 -34.35
C GLU A 98 25.56 8.94 -32.88
N ILE A 99 26.73 9.45 -32.47
CA ILE A 99 26.98 9.89 -31.08
C ILE A 99 25.94 10.90 -30.61
N PRO A 100 25.52 11.91 -31.39
CA PRO A 100 24.51 12.85 -30.94
C PRO A 100 23.14 12.24 -30.63
N ALA A 101 22.75 11.19 -31.34
CA ALA A 101 21.49 10.47 -31.08
C ALA A 101 21.64 9.58 -29.84
N ALA A 102 22.75 8.84 -29.75
CA ALA A 102 23.05 7.98 -28.61
C ALA A 102 23.21 8.77 -27.31
N VAL A 103 23.96 9.87 -27.30
CA VAL A 103 24.07 10.77 -26.14
C VAL A 103 22.72 11.35 -25.77
N ARG A 104 21.81 11.66 -26.70
CA ARG A 104 20.44 12.11 -26.36
C ARG A 104 19.58 11.00 -25.76
N ALA A 105 19.78 9.75 -26.15
CA ALA A 105 19.08 8.60 -25.59
C ALA A 105 19.66 8.17 -24.22
N VAL A 106 20.96 8.35 -24.02
CA VAL A 106 21.74 7.97 -22.83
C VAL A 106 21.79 9.08 -21.78
N ALA A 107 21.80 10.34 -22.19
CA ALA A 107 21.71 11.48 -21.29
C ALA A 107 20.33 11.45 -20.67
N VAL A 108 20.21 10.70 -19.58
CA VAL A 108 19.06 10.73 -18.70
C VAL A 108 18.91 12.19 -18.30
N SER A 109 17.91 12.84 -18.88
CA SER A 109 17.55 14.20 -18.53
C SER A 109 17.27 14.17 -17.03
N VAL A 110 18.16 14.78 -16.23
CA VAL A 110 18.00 14.88 -14.77
C VAL A 110 16.61 15.41 -14.43
N ARG A 111 16.03 16.24 -15.31
CA ARG A 111 14.66 16.73 -15.22
C ARG A 111 13.59 15.66 -15.46
N GLU A 112 13.75 14.77 -16.44
CA GLU A 112 12.80 13.69 -16.70
C GLU A 112 12.90 12.59 -15.63
N TRP A 113 14.11 12.21 -15.24
CA TRP A 113 14.31 11.24 -14.17
C TRP A 113 13.83 11.75 -12.81
N SER A 114 14.08 13.02 -12.48
CA SER A 114 13.49 13.61 -11.28
C SER A 114 11.96 13.66 -11.37
N SER A 115 11.39 14.03 -12.52
CA SER A 115 9.94 13.99 -12.76
C SER A 115 9.36 12.59 -12.55
N ASP A 116 10.04 11.55 -13.07
CA ASP A 116 9.63 10.17 -12.90
C ASP A 116 9.79 9.67 -11.46
N ALA A 117 10.85 10.08 -10.77
CA ALA A 117 11.03 9.80 -9.35
C ALA A 117 9.92 10.46 -8.51
N TYR A 118 9.56 11.72 -8.80
CA TYR A 118 8.45 12.41 -8.15
C TYR A 118 7.10 11.74 -8.42
N ARG A 119 6.88 11.27 -9.66
CA ARG A 119 5.68 10.50 -10.03
C ARG A 119 5.63 9.17 -9.29
N ALA A 120 6.73 8.42 -9.27
CA ALA A 120 6.82 7.14 -8.58
C ALA A 120 6.64 7.28 -7.05
N ASP A 121 7.16 8.35 -6.46
CA ASP A 121 6.94 8.68 -5.05
C ASP A 121 5.46 8.99 -4.77
N ALA A 122 4.81 9.77 -5.62
CA ALA A 122 3.38 10.08 -5.48
C ALA A 122 2.53 8.80 -5.57
N GLU A 123 2.79 7.95 -6.56
CA GLU A 123 2.10 6.67 -6.70
C GLU A 123 2.36 5.73 -5.52
N ARG A 124 3.60 5.70 -5.01
CA ARG A 124 3.94 4.89 -3.83
C ARG A 124 3.15 5.34 -2.60
N VAL A 125 3.00 6.65 -2.41
CA VAL A 125 2.20 7.19 -1.30
C VAL A 125 0.77 6.66 -1.37
N ASP A 126 0.15 6.71 -2.53
CA ASP A 126 -1.23 6.25 -2.70
C ASP A 126 -1.36 4.74 -2.55
N ARG A 127 -0.46 3.96 -3.17
CA ARG A 127 -0.44 2.49 -3.05
C ARG A 127 -0.34 2.02 -1.60
N VAL A 128 0.57 2.61 -0.82
CA VAL A 128 0.74 2.26 0.60
C VAL A 128 -0.51 2.61 1.42
N LYS A 129 -1.07 3.81 1.23
CA LYS A 129 -2.29 4.22 1.96
C LYS A 129 -3.48 3.32 1.64
N ILE A 130 -3.62 2.90 0.38
CA ILE A 130 -4.65 1.95 -0.04
C ILE A 130 -4.42 0.58 0.60
N ALA A 131 -3.19 0.06 0.59
CA ALA A 131 -2.85 -1.22 1.18
C ALA A 131 -3.17 -1.26 2.69
N ILE A 132 -2.76 -0.22 3.43
CA ILE A 132 -3.08 -0.06 4.86
C ILE A 132 -4.59 -0.07 5.10
N ARG A 133 -5.36 0.72 4.33
CA ARG A 133 -6.83 0.78 4.47
C ARG A 133 -7.50 -0.55 4.16
N LEU A 134 -7.02 -1.28 3.16
CA LEU A 134 -7.53 -2.61 2.82
C LEU A 134 -7.22 -3.63 3.93
N GLY A 135 -6.01 -3.62 4.47
CA GLY A 135 -5.63 -4.46 5.61
C GLY A 135 -6.46 -4.15 6.86
N ALA A 136 -6.60 -2.86 7.20
CA ALA A 136 -7.44 -2.41 8.30
C ALA A 136 -8.90 -2.86 8.14
N ASN A 137 -9.49 -2.68 6.96
CA ASN A 137 -10.87 -3.11 6.71
C ASN A 137 -11.07 -4.62 6.87
N ARG A 138 -10.08 -5.45 6.48
CA ARG A 138 -10.12 -6.90 6.71
C ARG A 138 -10.10 -7.23 8.20
N SER A 139 -9.24 -6.59 8.98
CA SER A 139 -9.18 -6.78 10.44
C SER A 139 -10.48 -6.32 11.12
N ILE A 140 -11.01 -5.15 10.75
CA ILE A 140 -12.29 -4.62 11.25
C ILE A 140 -13.44 -5.61 10.98
N GLN A 141 -13.53 -6.16 9.77
CA GLN A 141 -14.56 -7.16 9.44
C GLN A 141 -14.42 -8.40 10.32
N GLY A 142 -13.21 -8.96 10.44
CA GLY A 142 -12.96 -10.15 11.26
C GLY A 142 -13.29 -9.94 12.74
N LEU A 143 -13.07 -8.75 13.29
CA LEU A 143 -13.42 -8.41 14.68
C LEU A 143 -14.93 -8.18 14.86
N CYS A 144 -15.60 -7.56 13.89
CA CYS A 144 -17.05 -7.34 13.95
C CYS A 144 -17.83 -8.67 13.89
N ASP A 145 -17.34 -9.66 13.15
CA ASP A 145 -17.99 -10.96 12.99
C ASP A 145 -17.96 -11.80 14.27
N GLN A 146 -16.97 -11.59 15.15
CA GLN A 146 -16.86 -12.31 16.43
C GLN A 146 -17.92 -11.87 17.46
N GLY A 147 -18.44 -10.64 17.31
CA GLY A 147 -19.49 -10.06 18.16
C GLY A 147 -18.98 -9.65 19.55
N ILE A 148 -19.41 -8.47 20.02
CA ILE A 148 -18.89 -7.86 21.27
C ILE A 148 -19.97 -7.79 22.34
N GLY A 149 -19.85 -8.66 23.34
CA GLY A 149 -20.80 -8.80 24.44
C GLY A 149 -20.45 -7.98 25.68
N SER A 150 -19.18 -7.63 25.88
CA SER A 150 -18.67 -7.01 27.10
C SER A 150 -17.66 -5.90 26.85
N SER A 151 -17.39 -5.07 27.87
CA SER A 151 -16.35 -4.05 27.82
C SER A 151 -14.94 -4.64 27.70
N GLN A 152 -14.71 -5.83 28.28
CA GLN A 152 -13.41 -6.48 28.18
C GLN A 152 -13.14 -7.00 26.77
N GLU A 153 -14.16 -7.54 26.09
CA GLU A 153 -14.07 -7.92 24.68
C GLU A 153 -13.89 -6.70 23.77
N TRP A 154 -14.49 -5.56 24.12
CA TRP A 154 -14.30 -4.30 23.42
C TRP A 154 -12.84 -3.84 23.44
N ASP A 155 -12.24 -3.77 24.63
CA ASP A 155 -10.85 -3.34 24.78
C ASP A 155 -9.87 -4.30 24.09
N ARG A 156 -10.12 -5.63 24.19
CA ARG A 156 -9.31 -6.64 23.49
C ARG A 156 -9.41 -6.49 21.97
N ALA A 157 -10.62 -6.29 21.44
CA ALA A 157 -10.82 -6.10 20.00
C ALA A 157 -10.11 -4.83 19.51
N TYR A 158 -10.17 -3.74 20.28
CA TYR A 158 -9.44 -2.51 19.98
C TYR A 158 -7.92 -2.75 19.93
N TRP A 159 -7.34 -3.37 20.96
CA TRP A 159 -5.88 -3.60 20.98
C TRP A 159 -5.41 -4.59 19.92
N SER A 160 -6.18 -5.65 19.66
CA SER A 160 -5.92 -6.57 18.54
C SER A 160 -5.92 -5.84 17.21
N PHE A 161 -6.87 -4.93 16.99
CA PHE A 161 -6.88 -4.10 15.78
C PHE A 161 -5.66 -3.19 15.68
N VAL A 162 -5.24 -2.56 16.79
CA VAL A 162 -4.06 -1.69 16.82
C VAL A 162 -2.79 -2.47 16.46
N GLU A 163 -2.61 -3.67 17.01
CA GLU A 163 -1.49 -4.56 16.70
C GLU A 163 -1.48 -4.95 15.21
N ASP A 164 -2.64 -5.35 14.67
CA ASP A 164 -2.79 -5.66 13.23
C ASP A 164 -2.47 -4.45 12.35
N LEU A 165 -2.95 -3.27 12.74
CA LEU A 165 -2.73 -2.02 12.00
C LEU A 165 -1.26 -1.61 12.01
N GLN A 166 -0.59 -1.78 13.15
CA GLN A 166 0.86 -1.56 13.27
C GLN A 166 1.63 -2.53 12.39
N ALA A 167 1.32 -3.83 12.47
CA ALA A 167 1.95 -4.85 11.66
C ALA A 167 1.77 -4.58 10.16
N GLU A 168 0.57 -4.21 9.72
CA GLU A 168 0.29 -3.91 8.32
C GLU A 168 1.05 -2.66 7.84
N THR A 169 1.15 -1.62 8.69
CA THR A 169 1.93 -0.42 8.36
C THR A 169 3.42 -0.74 8.19
N LEU A 170 3.97 -1.54 9.10
CA LEU A 170 5.37 -1.96 9.07
C LEU A 170 5.67 -2.86 7.86
N ARG A 171 4.73 -3.73 7.46
CA ARG A 171 4.86 -4.55 6.23
C ARG A 171 5.00 -3.72 4.96
N GLN A 172 4.42 -2.53 4.91
CA GLN A 172 4.58 -1.60 3.79
C GLN A 172 5.93 -0.85 3.83
N GLY A 173 6.80 -1.16 4.81
CA GLY A 173 8.09 -0.51 4.98
C GLY A 173 7.98 0.93 5.46
N VAL A 174 6.94 1.25 6.25
CA VAL A 174 6.68 2.60 6.76
C VAL A 174 6.57 2.58 8.27
N ALA A 175 7.14 3.60 8.91
CA ALA A 175 7.07 3.75 10.36
C ALA A 175 5.63 4.06 10.79
N PHE A 176 5.19 3.45 11.89
CA PHE A 176 3.92 3.78 12.49
C PHE A 176 4.00 5.19 13.14
N PRO A 177 3.03 6.09 12.86
CA PRO A 177 3.10 7.45 13.36
C PRO A 177 2.88 7.51 14.87
N SER A 178 3.55 8.45 15.55
CA SER A 178 3.27 8.74 16.96
C SER A 178 1.84 9.28 17.10
N MET A 179 0.99 8.52 17.76
CA MET A 179 -0.39 8.88 18.05
C MET A 179 -0.79 8.37 19.42
N GLU A 180 -1.71 9.09 20.06
CA GLU A 180 -2.27 8.69 21.34
C GLU A 180 -3.23 7.53 21.10
N LEU A 181 -2.92 6.37 21.67
CA LEU A 181 -3.69 5.14 21.51
C LEU A 181 -4.39 4.85 22.84
N ALA A 182 -5.70 5.02 22.84
CA ALA A 182 -6.55 4.64 23.97
C ALA A 182 -7.85 4.05 23.45
N PRO A 183 -8.33 2.94 24.02
CA PRO A 183 -9.62 2.37 23.62
C PRO A 183 -10.73 3.38 23.92
N PRO A 184 -11.66 3.60 22.98
CA PRO A 184 -12.84 4.44 23.24
C PRO A 184 -13.74 3.79 24.30
N GLU A 185 -14.48 4.61 25.05
CA GLU A 185 -15.36 4.10 26.10
C GLU A 185 -16.44 3.18 25.50
N CYS A 186 -16.57 1.97 26.05
CA CYS A 186 -17.55 1.02 25.59
C CYS A 186 -18.98 1.58 25.79
N PRO A 187 -19.81 1.63 24.73
CA PRO A 187 -21.12 2.26 24.78
C PRO A 187 -22.06 1.50 25.72
N ARG A 188 -22.64 2.24 26.67
CA ARG A 188 -23.71 1.74 27.53
C ARG A 188 -25.02 1.84 26.78
N ILE A 189 -25.57 0.69 26.40
CA ILE A 189 -26.85 0.65 25.67
C ILE A 189 -27.97 0.67 26.71
N PRO A 190 -28.74 1.77 26.82
CA PRO A 190 -29.76 1.90 27.83
C PRO A 190 -30.85 0.85 27.60
N VAL A 191 -31.19 0.09 28.63
CA VAL A 191 -32.29 -0.89 28.64
C VAL A 191 -33.62 -0.16 28.90
N GLU A 192 -33.78 1.05 28.35
CA GLU A 192 -34.90 1.92 28.70
C GLU A 192 -36.24 1.35 28.21
N ALA A 193 -37.18 1.34 29.16
CA ALA A 193 -38.61 1.05 29.03
C ALA A 193 -39.00 -0.39 28.64
N SER A 194 -38.41 -1.38 29.30
CA SER A 194 -38.89 -2.76 29.25
C SER A 194 -40.27 -2.94 29.91
N TRP A 195 -40.62 -2.18 30.95
CA TRP A 195 -41.86 -2.40 31.71
C TRP A 195 -43.14 -2.23 30.89
N GLY A 196 -43.25 -1.21 30.03
CA GLY A 196 -44.43 -1.03 29.18
C GLY A 196 -44.58 -2.14 28.13
N ARG A 197 -43.47 -2.59 27.55
CA ARG A 197 -43.45 -3.69 26.57
C ARG A 197 -43.62 -5.06 27.23
N ILE A 198 -43.10 -5.26 28.43
CA ILE A 198 -43.32 -6.44 29.27
C ILE A 198 -44.79 -6.49 29.70
N ALA A 199 -45.37 -5.37 30.13
CA ALA A 199 -46.78 -5.28 30.49
C ALA A 199 -47.69 -5.57 29.29
N LEU A 200 -47.38 -5.05 28.10
CA LEU A 200 -48.11 -5.36 26.87
C LEU A 200 -47.94 -6.83 26.45
N ALA A 201 -46.73 -7.38 26.57
CA ALA A 201 -46.43 -8.78 26.27
C ALA A 201 -47.12 -9.75 27.24
N LEU A 202 -47.31 -9.35 28.50
CA LEU A 202 -48.08 -10.07 29.52
C LEU A 202 -49.59 -9.90 29.31
N ALA A 203 -50.08 -8.70 29.00
CA ALA A 203 -51.50 -8.43 28.77
C ALA A 203 -52.07 -9.25 27.60
N THR A 204 -51.26 -9.47 26.56
CA THR A 204 -51.65 -10.31 25.41
C THR A 204 -51.63 -11.83 25.72
N THR A 205 -51.16 -12.27 26.89
CA THR A 205 -51.27 -13.68 27.33
C THR A 205 -52.64 -14.04 27.90
N CYS A 206 -53.54 -13.07 28.12
CA CYS A 206 -54.89 -13.34 28.61
C CYS A 206 -55.70 -14.30 27.72
N GLY A 207 -55.39 -14.38 26.42
CA GLY A 207 -55.98 -15.37 25.50
C GLY A 207 -55.65 -16.83 25.86
N ALA A 208 -54.57 -17.09 26.61
CA ALA A 208 -54.17 -18.43 27.04
C ALA A 208 -55.13 -19.05 28.06
N PHE A 209 -56.00 -18.24 28.69
CA PHE A 209 -57.01 -18.72 29.63
C PHE A 209 -58.31 -19.17 28.95
N ALA A 210 -58.65 -18.60 27.79
CA ALA A 210 -59.97 -18.80 27.18
C ALA A 210 -60.19 -20.23 26.67
N ALA A 211 -59.20 -20.82 25.99
CA ALA A 211 -59.32 -22.16 25.42
C ALA A 211 -59.30 -23.29 26.49
N PRO A 212 -58.37 -23.31 27.47
CA PRO A 212 -58.36 -24.35 28.51
C PRO A 212 -59.56 -24.27 29.45
N PHE A 213 -60.03 -23.05 29.74
CA PHE A 213 -61.22 -22.86 30.56
C PHE A 213 -62.50 -23.34 29.85
N GLY A 214 -62.67 -23.04 28.56
CA GLY A 214 -63.79 -23.54 27.77
C GLY A 214 -63.84 -25.07 27.72
N LEU A 215 -62.68 -25.72 27.53
CA LEU A 215 -62.53 -27.17 27.51
C LEU A 215 -62.78 -27.80 28.90
N GLY A 216 -62.25 -27.20 29.96
CA GLY A 216 -62.51 -27.63 31.34
C GLY A 216 -63.97 -27.50 31.72
N ARG A 217 -64.68 -26.47 31.23
CA ARG A 217 -66.13 -26.33 31.43
C ARG A 217 -66.92 -27.42 30.70
N ALA A 218 -66.54 -27.74 29.45
CA ALA A 218 -67.20 -28.78 28.66
C ALA A 218 -67.02 -30.18 29.28
N LEU A 219 -65.92 -30.43 29.99
CA LEU A 219 -65.62 -31.69 30.68
C LEU A 219 -66.11 -31.74 32.14
N GLY A 220 -66.86 -30.73 32.62
CA GLY A 220 -67.37 -30.67 33.99
C GLY A 220 -66.31 -30.37 35.06
N GLN A 221 -65.09 -30.01 34.67
CA GLN A 221 -63.95 -29.73 35.55
C GLN A 221 -63.37 -28.32 35.30
N PRO A 222 -64.12 -27.25 35.59
CA PRO A 222 -63.72 -25.88 35.28
C PRO A 222 -62.46 -25.42 36.05
N MET A 223 -62.26 -25.92 37.28
CA MET A 223 -61.08 -25.59 38.09
C MET A 223 -59.78 -26.15 37.49
N LEU A 224 -59.82 -27.37 36.93
CA LEU A 224 -58.67 -27.95 36.25
C LEU A 224 -58.34 -27.20 34.96
N GLY A 225 -59.35 -26.80 34.19
CA GLY A 225 -59.15 -25.94 33.00
C GLY A 225 -58.48 -24.60 33.34
N LEU A 226 -58.86 -23.99 34.47
CA LEU A 226 -58.25 -22.73 34.94
C LEU A 226 -56.80 -22.91 35.40
N LEU A 227 -56.49 -23.98 36.13
CA LEU A 227 -55.11 -24.31 36.53
C LEU A 227 -54.21 -24.56 35.32
N VAL A 228 -54.69 -25.32 34.33
CA VAL A 228 -53.95 -25.59 33.08
C VAL A 228 -53.71 -24.29 32.30
N GLY A 229 -54.71 -23.41 32.21
CA GLY A 229 -54.57 -22.09 31.58
C GLY A 229 -53.55 -21.18 32.28
N LEU A 230 -53.51 -21.19 33.62
CA LEU A 230 -52.53 -20.45 34.42
C LEU A 230 -51.10 -20.94 34.13
N VAL A 231 -50.89 -22.26 34.14
CA VAL A 231 -49.57 -22.85 33.85
C VAL A 231 -49.11 -22.49 32.44
N LEU A 232 -49.99 -22.61 31.44
CA LEU A 232 -49.70 -22.20 30.06
C LEU A 232 -49.35 -20.71 29.95
N ALA A 233 -50.09 -19.83 30.63
CA ALA A 233 -49.82 -18.40 30.64
C ALA A 233 -48.44 -18.08 31.22
N VAL A 234 -48.05 -18.72 32.32
CA VAL A 234 -46.72 -18.55 32.94
C VAL A 234 -45.61 -19.03 32.01
N ILE A 235 -45.78 -20.19 31.36
CA ILE A 235 -44.80 -20.72 30.41
C ILE A 235 -44.64 -19.78 29.22
N VAL A 236 -45.74 -19.33 28.61
CA VAL A 236 -45.70 -18.39 27.45
C VAL A 236 -45.09 -17.05 27.83
N ALA A 237 -45.42 -16.51 29.01
CA ALA A 237 -44.80 -15.30 29.53
C ALA A 237 -43.29 -15.46 29.73
N GLY A 238 -42.86 -16.59 30.31
CA GLY A 238 -41.45 -16.93 30.50
C GLY A 238 -40.69 -17.01 29.18
N ILE A 239 -41.23 -17.72 28.18
CA ILE A 239 -40.62 -17.83 26.84
C ILE A 239 -40.51 -16.45 26.18
N ARG A 240 -41.56 -15.60 26.26
CA ARG A 240 -41.53 -14.25 25.68
C ARG A 240 -40.49 -13.35 26.35
N LEU A 241 -40.42 -13.38 27.68
CA LEU A 241 -39.41 -12.63 28.44
C LEU A 241 -38.01 -13.08 28.04
N TRP A 242 -37.78 -14.38 27.92
CA TRP A 242 -36.50 -14.93 27.48
C TRP A 242 -36.14 -14.51 26.05
N MET A 243 -37.07 -14.64 25.10
CA MET A 243 -36.87 -14.18 23.72
C MET A 243 -36.57 -12.69 23.64
N MET A 244 -37.30 -11.88 24.40
CA MET A 244 -37.12 -10.44 24.45
C MET A 244 -35.73 -10.09 25.00
N HIS A 245 -35.30 -10.70 26.11
CA HIS A 245 -33.94 -10.54 26.64
C HIS A 245 -32.88 -10.99 25.63
N ALA A 246 -33.09 -12.12 24.94
CA ALA A 246 -32.17 -12.61 23.91
C ALA A 246 -32.09 -11.66 22.71
N GLN A 247 -33.21 -11.07 22.28
CA GLN A 247 -33.25 -10.07 21.21
C GLN A 247 -32.55 -8.77 21.61
N TYR A 248 -32.75 -8.29 22.84
CA TYR A 248 -32.05 -7.12 23.34
C TYR A 248 -30.54 -7.35 23.44
N ALA A 249 -30.13 -8.51 23.95
CA ALA A 249 -28.71 -8.87 24.01
C ALA A 249 -28.09 -8.91 22.60
N LYS A 250 -28.80 -9.44 21.60
CA LYS A 250 -28.37 -9.43 20.20
C LYS A 250 -28.29 -8.03 19.61
N ALA A 251 -29.33 -7.21 19.80
CA ALA A 251 -29.36 -5.83 19.33
C ALA A 251 -28.25 -4.98 19.96
N ALA A 252 -27.99 -5.19 21.25
CA ALA A 252 -26.91 -4.51 21.97
C ALA A 252 -25.52 -4.88 21.39
N ARG A 253 -25.29 -6.17 21.11
CA ARG A 253 -24.05 -6.63 20.47
C ARG A 253 -23.87 -6.02 19.06
N GLN A 254 -24.95 -5.94 18.29
CA GLN A 254 -24.91 -5.35 16.94
C GLN A 254 -24.61 -3.85 16.99
N GLN A 255 -25.26 -3.11 17.88
CA GLN A 255 -24.99 -1.67 18.05
C GLN A 255 -23.54 -1.41 18.47
N ARG A 256 -23.00 -2.21 19.40
CA ARG A 256 -21.58 -2.16 19.76
C ARG A 256 -20.67 -2.44 18.56
N ALA A 257 -20.94 -3.49 17.79
CA ALA A 257 -20.13 -3.81 16.61
C ALA A 257 -20.14 -2.67 15.57
N VAL A 258 -21.28 -2.02 15.35
CA VAL A 258 -21.38 -0.86 14.45
C VAL A 258 -20.58 0.33 14.96
N GLN A 259 -20.67 0.64 16.26
CA GLN A 259 -19.91 1.75 16.84
C GLN A 259 -18.41 1.47 16.84
N LEU A 260 -17.99 0.25 17.22
CA LEU A 260 -16.58 -0.12 17.13
C LEU A 260 -16.07 0.03 15.70
N LYS A 261 -16.82 -0.46 14.70
CA LYS A 261 -16.46 -0.30 13.29
C LYS A 261 -16.23 1.17 12.93
N GLN A 262 -17.08 2.08 13.39
CA GLN A 262 -16.93 3.52 13.14
C GLN A 262 -15.66 4.05 13.80
N ASP A 263 -15.40 3.70 15.04
CA ASP A 263 -14.21 4.14 15.80
C ASP A 263 -12.91 3.63 15.18
N LEU A 264 -12.86 2.34 14.80
CA LEU A 264 -11.68 1.75 14.15
C LEU A 264 -11.45 2.33 12.74
N THR A 265 -12.52 2.65 12.02
CA THR A 265 -12.42 3.33 10.72
C THR A 265 -11.86 4.75 10.90
N ALA A 266 -12.31 5.47 11.93
CA ALA A 266 -11.81 6.80 12.27
C ALA A 266 -10.33 6.75 12.67
N LEU A 267 -9.94 5.75 13.47
CA LEU A 267 -8.54 5.51 13.85
C LEU A 267 -7.66 5.26 12.62
N THR A 268 -8.12 4.41 11.69
CA THR A 268 -7.42 4.13 10.42
C THR A 268 -7.23 5.40 9.61
N ALA A 269 -8.27 6.23 9.50
CA ALA A 269 -8.21 7.49 8.77
C ALA A 269 -7.21 8.48 9.43
N ALA A 270 -7.27 8.62 10.76
CA ALA A 270 -6.34 9.44 11.52
C ALA A 270 -4.90 8.98 11.34
N MET A 271 -4.65 7.68 11.43
CA MET A 271 -3.33 7.08 11.20
C MET A 271 -2.85 7.35 9.77
N THR A 272 -3.65 7.03 8.75
CA THR A 272 -3.30 7.20 7.33
C THR A 272 -2.98 8.67 6.98
N SER A 273 -3.62 9.63 7.67
CA SER A 273 -3.37 11.05 7.48
C SER A 273 -2.00 11.52 8.03
N ARG A 274 -1.45 10.80 9.02
CA ARG A 274 -0.19 11.13 9.72
C ARG A 274 1.01 10.31 9.24
N VAL A 275 0.77 9.23 8.50
CA VAL A 275 1.83 8.38 7.95
C VAL A 275 2.75 9.18 7.04
N GLN A 276 4.03 9.23 7.39
CA GLN A 276 5.08 9.83 6.58
C GLN A 276 5.79 8.74 5.79
N ILE A 277 5.66 8.81 4.46
CA ILE A 277 6.29 7.87 3.54
C ILE A 277 7.53 8.58 3.00
N ALA A 278 8.71 8.05 3.31
CA ALA A 278 9.97 8.60 2.84
C ALA A 278 9.94 8.66 1.30
N ARG A 279 10.24 9.84 0.76
CA ARG A 279 10.32 10.08 -0.68
C ARG A 279 11.76 9.87 -1.15
N VAL A 280 11.91 9.25 -2.30
CA VAL A 280 13.23 9.01 -2.90
C VAL A 280 13.70 10.24 -3.67
N ALA A 281 12.79 10.95 -4.36
CA ALA A 281 13.12 12.09 -5.21
C ALA A 281 13.91 13.23 -4.52
N PRO A 282 13.61 13.63 -3.26
CA PRO A 282 14.37 14.68 -2.57
C PRO A 282 15.79 14.28 -2.18
N ALA A 283 16.11 12.99 -2.16
CA ALA A 283 17.46 12.50 -1.85
C ALA A 283 18.37 12.47 -3.08
N LEU A 284 17.83 12.79 -4.27
CA LEU A 284 18.54 12.78 -5.56
C LEU A 284 19.12 14.17 -5.93
N THR A 285 18.81 15.20 -5.15
CA THR A 285 19.31 16.58 -5.29
C THR A 285 20.37 16.90 -4.26
#